data_AF-A0A372YQW2-F1
#
_entry.id   AF-A0A372YQW2-F1
#
_cell.length_a   1.000
_cell.length_b   1.000
_cell.length_c   1.000
_cell.angle_alpha   90.00
_cell.angle_beta   90.00
_cell.angle_gamma   90.00
#
_symmetry.space_group_name_H-M   'P 1'
#
loop_
_entity.id
_entity.type
_entity.pdbx_description
1 polymer ?
#
loop_
_entity_poly.entity_id
_entity_poly.type
_entity_poly.pdbx_seq_one_letter_code
_entity_poly.pdbx_strand_id
1 'polypeptide(L)'
;MKLLHDLSGSVCLLLTMVIVQVICLWTFEIDKEIIEYILFMEISMLLCYIGIAWVKRRAEIKQLQECNHVSFLERKALTAKDKEIQRIIKELEEEYYSQKQSYQKEKKEREQYFQLWIHQIKTPIFAMHMLNEHMQDEKRKKQIRAELFKIERYTQMALSYQRIDDDYIMEKCCLHTIVQEALRTYSTLFIEKGLCLDFSYDEDDEIYTDRKWLCFVIEQLLDNAIKYTQHGTIHVRCSKDEVSIEDEGCGIASEDIVLIKQKGYTGKLGREKKQATGMGLYFVKEICERLHIKWQISSQWQHGTKVSLYPVKERLMDR
;
A
#
# COMPACT_ATOMS: atom_id res chain seq x y z
N MET A 1 -11.64 22.82 -30.37
CA MET A 1 -12.99 23.44 -30.45
C MET A 1 -13.00 24.93 -30.13
N LYS A 2 -12.67 25.41 -28.91
CA LYS A 2 -12.72 26.86 -28.59
C LYS A 2 -11.91 27.77 -29.52
N LEU A 3 -10.73 27.35 -29.98
CA LEU A 3 -9.94 28.20 -30.89
C LEU A 3 -10.49 28.21 -32.32
N LEU A 4 -11.12 27.13 -32.78
CA LEU A 4 -11.87 27.16 -34.04
C LEU A 4 -13.08 28.09 -33.93
N HIS A 5 -13.70 28.16 -32.75
CA HIS A 5 -14.80 29.09 -32.47
C HIS A 5 -14.32 30.56 -32.43
N ASP A 6 -13.24 30.87 -31.71
CA ASP A 6 -12.70 32.24 -31.63
C ASP A 6 -12.04 32.71 -32.94
N LEU A 7 -11.34 31.82 -33.65
CA LEU A 7 -10.85 32.11 -35.00
C LEU A 7 -12.02 32.20 -35.99
N SER A 8 -13.08 31.39 -35.85
CA SER A 8 -14.23 31.44 -36.76
C SER A 8 -14.96 32.77 -36.70
N GLY A 9 -15.09 33.38 -35.53
CA GLY A 9 -15.67 34.73 -35.40
C GLY A 9 -14.83 35.78 -36.11
N SER A 10 -13.51 35.76 -35.90
CA SER A 10 -12.58 36.72 -36.51
C SER A 10 -12.46 36.52 -38.03
N VAL A 11 -12.42 35.27 -38.48
CA VAL A 11 -12.35 34.90 -39.91
C VAL A 11 -13.68 35.21 -40.61
N CYS A 12 -14.83 34.96 -39.97
CA CYS A 12 -16.13 35.33 -40.51
C CYS A 12 -16.24 36.84 -40.69
N LEU A 13 -15.80 37.62 -39.71
CA LEU A 13 -15.81 39.08 -39.76
C LEU A 13 -14.90 39.62 -40.89
N LEU A 14 -13.71 39.05 -41.05
CA LEU A 14 -12.80 39.39 -42.15
C LEU A 14 -13.37 39.02 -43.52
N LEU A 15 -13.98 37.83 -43.66
CA LEU A 15 -14.64 37.42 -44.90
C LEU A 15 -15.80 38.36 -45.27
N THR A 16 -16.59 38.79 -44.28
CA THR A 16 -17.65 39.78 -44.53
C THR A 16 -17.10 41.13 -44.97
N MET A 17 -15.97 41.59 -44.41
CA MET A 17 -15.31 42.82 -44.84
C MET A 17 -14.80 42.73 -46.28
N VAL A 18 -14.17 41.63 -46.66
CA VAL A 18 -13.69 41.39 -48.04
C VAL A 18 -14.85 41.40 -49.03
N ILE A 19 -15.97 40.75 -48.69
CA ILE A 19 -17.16 40.74 -49.55
C ILE A 19 -17.71 42.15 -49.76
N VAL A 20 -17.86 42.94 -48.68
CA VAL A 20 -18.33 44.33 -48.76
C VAL A 20 -17.37 45.18 -49.60
N GLN A 21 -16.06 44.98 -49.45
CA GLN A 21 -15.05 45.73 -50.19
C GLN A 21 -15.05 45.41 -51.68
N VAL A 22 -15.18 44.14 -52.07
CA VAL A 22 -15.32 43.73 -53.48
C VAL A 22 -16.57 44.32 -54.11
N ILE A 23 -17.70 44.34 -53.39
CA ILE A 23 -18.95 44.96 -53.86
C ILE A 23 -18.76 46.47 -54.08
N CYS A 24 -18.11 47.17 -53.14
CA CYS A 24 -17.79 48.59 -53.29
C CYS A 24 -16.89 48.84 -54.51
N LEU A 25 -15.78 48.12 -54.64
CA LEU A 25 -14.83 48.28 -55.75
C LEU A 25 -15.48 48.01 -57.12
N TRP A 26 -16.41 47.05 -57.18
CA TRP A 26 -17.19 46.77 -58.39
C TRP A 26 -18.20 47.88 -58.72
N THR A 27 -18.81 48.48 -57.70
CA THR A 27 -19.77 49.60 -57.87
C THR A 27 -19.10 50.88 -58.37
N PHE A 28 -17.81 51.09 -58.07
CA PHE A 28 -17.04 52.26 -58.50
C PHE A 28 -16.26 52.06 -59.81
N GLU A 29 -16.49 50.96 -60.55
CA GLU A 29 -15.85 50.66 -61.84
C GLU A 29 -14.30 50.75 -61.82
N ILE A 30 -13.67 50.32 -60.72
CA ILE A 30 -12.22 50.34 -60.59
C ILE A 30 -11.56 49.30 -61.52
N ASP A 31 -10.42 49.65 -62.10
CA ASP A 31 -9.63 48.76 -62.96
C ASP A 31 -9.33 47.42 -62.29
N LYS A 32 -9.50 46.34 -63.05
CA LYS A 32 -9.35 44.97 -62.58
C LYS A 32 -7.97 44.69 -61.96
N GLU A 33 -6.91 45.29 -62.51
CA GLU A 33 -5.53 45.13 -62.02
C GLU A 33 -5.36 45.65 -60.58
N ILE A 34 -6.06 46.74 -60.23
CA ILE A 34 -6.02 47.32 -58.88
C ILE A 34 -6.76 46.41 -57.90
N ILE A 35 -7.89 45.83 -58.31
CA ILE A 35 -8.67 44.88 -57.49
C ILE A 35 -7.85 43.62 -57.20
N GLU A 36 -7.17 43.07 -58.22
CA GLU A 36 -6.31 41.89 -58.06
C GLU A 36 -5.14 42.16 -57.09
N TYR A 37 -4.53 43.35 -57.15
CA TYR A 37 -3.47 43.76 -56.22
C TYR A 37 -3.95 43.88 -54.77
N ILE A 38 -5.12 44.50 -54.54
CA ILE A 38 -5.70 44.66 -53.19
C ILE A 38 -6.02 43.29 -52.57
N LEU A 39 -6.68 42.40 -53.32
CA LEU A 39 -7.02 41.06 -52.85
C LEU A 39 -5.77 40.24 -52.53
N PHE A 40 -4.71 40.36 -53.34
CA PHE A 40 -3.45 39.71 -53.07
C PHE A 40 -2.83 40.16 -51.74
N MET A 41 -2.80 41.48 -51.48
CA MET A 41 -2.30 42.04 -50.24
C MET A 41 -3.10 41.54 -49.02
N GLU A 42 -4.43 41.51 -49.10
CA GLU A 42 -5.29 41.03 -48.01
C GLU A 42 -5.10 39.54 -47.70
N ILE A 43 -5.06 38.70 -48.74
CA ILE A 43 -4.82 37.26 -48.59
C ILE A 43 -3.45 37.02 -47.95
N SER A 44 -2.42 37.76 -48.37
CA SER A 44 -1.08 37.65 -47.79
C SER A 44 -1.07 38.01 -46.29
N MET A 45 -1.77 39.06 -45.90
CA MET A 45 -1.89 39.50 -44.52
C MET A 45 -2.67 38.47 -43.66
N LEU A 46 -3.73 37.88 -44.21
CA LEU A 46 -4.50 36.82 -43.55
C LEU A 46 -3.65 35.55 -43.35
N LEU A 47 -2.89 35.14 -44.36
CA LEU A 47 -1.97 34.00 -44.26
C LEU A 47 -0.89 34.24 -43.21
N CYS A 48 -0.33 35.45 -43.13
CA CYS A 48 0.60 35.83 -42.07
C CYS A 48 -0.06 35.76 -40.68
N TYR A 49 -1.28 36.28 -40.52
CA TYR A 49 -2.02 36.22 -39.27
C TYR A 49 -2.28 34.77 -38.82
N ILE A 50 -2.76 33.91 -39.72
CA ILE A 50 -3.00 32.49 -39.45
C ILE A 50 -1.69 31.79 -39.11
N GLY A 51 -0.61 32.09 -39.84
CA GLY A 51 0.73 31.55 -39.56
C GLY A 51 1.21 31.90 -38.15
N ILE A 52 1.11 33.17 -37.74
CA ILE A 52 1.48 33.62 -36.40
C ILE A 52 0.61 32.96 -35.32
N ALA A 53 -0.70 32.89 -35.55
CA ALA A 53 -1.64 32.24 -34.62
C ALA A 53 -1.31 30.75 -34.46
N TRP A 54 -1.00 30.07 -35.57
CA TRP A 54 -0.63 28.66 -35.56
C TRP A 54 0.70 28.41 -34.84
N VAL A 55 1.72 29.25 -35.06
CA VAL A 55 3.01 29.15 -34.35
C VAL A 55 2.82 29.35 -32.85
N LYS A 56 2.09 30.39 -32.42
CA LYS A 56 1.78 30.62 -31.00
C LYS A 56 1.06 29.43 -30.36
N ARG A 57 0.02 28.92 -31.04
CA ARG A 57 -0.74 27.74 -30.62
C ARG A 57 0.14 26.51 -30.47
N ARG A 58 1.02 26.25 -31.44
CA ARG A 58 1.91 25.10 -31.42
C ARG A 58 2.95 25.21 -30.30
N ALA A 59 3.44 26.42 -30.03
CA ALA A 59 4.32 26.70 -28.89
C ALA A 59 3.59 26.46 -27.55
N GLU A 60 2.35 26.91 -27.40
CA GLU A 60 1.52 26.61 -26.23
C GLU A 60 1.32 25.10 -26.05
N ILE A 61 0.91 24.38 -27.09
CA ILE A 61 0.70 22.92 -27.02
C ILE A 61 2.00 22.19 -26.63
N LYS A 62 3.14 22.59 -27.17
CA LYS A 62 4.43 21.98 -26.82
C LYS A 62 4.78 22.24 -25.35
N GLN A 63 4.55 23.46 -24.85
CA GLN A 63 4.71 23.77 -23.43
C GLN A 63 3.74 22.97 -22.55
N LEU A 64 2.53 22.69 -23.02
CA LEU A 64 1.53 21.87 -22.30
C LEU A 64 1.92 20.39 -22.21
N GLN A 65 2.66 19.87 -23.19
CA GLN A 65 3.19 18.49 -23.15
C GLN A 65 4.40 18.37 -22.22
N GLU A 66 5.17 19.45 -22.07
CA GLU A 66 6.36 19.48 -21.21
C GLU A 66 6.04 19.83 -19.74
N CYS A 67 4.89 20.47 -19.47
CA CYS A 67 4.45 20.82 -18.11
C CYS A 67 3.66 19.67 -17.45
N ASN A 68 3.94 19.40 -16.18
CA ASN A 68 3.07 18.57 -15.34
C ASN A 68 1.66 19.21 -15.27
N HIS A 69 0.60 18.39 -15.24
CA HIS A 69 -0.80 18.84 -15.28
C HIS A 69 -1.18 19.96 -14.29
N VAL A 70 -0.42 20.12 -13.19
CA VAL A 70 -0.66 21.13 -12.15
C VAL A 70 -0.10 22.50 -12.49
N SER A 71 1.11 22.59 -13.08
CA SER A 71 1.67 23.89 -13.46
C SER A 71 0.88 24.56 -14.59
N PHE A 72 0.07 23.78 -15.30
CA PHE A 72 -0.93 24.30 -16.25
C PHE A 72 -2.11 24.97 -15.55
N LEU A 73 -2.64 24.36 -14.47
CA LEU A 73 -3.74 24.90 -13.70
C LEU A 73 -3.32 26.24 -13.05
N GLU A 74 -2.13 26.28 -12.44
CA GLU A 74 -1.58 27.49 -11.82
C GLU A 74 -1.47 28.64 -12.84
N ARG A 75 -0.95 28.34 -14.04
CA ARG A 75 -0.80 29.34 -15.11
C ARG A 75 -2.14 29.81 -15.67
N LYS A 76 -3.13 28.92 -15.71
CA LYS A 76 -4.50 29.23 -16.13
C LYS A 76 -5.25 30.04 -15.07
N ALA A 77 -4.99 29.82 -13.78
CA ALA A 77 -5.48 30.67 -12.70
C ALA A 77 -4.88 32.07 -12.79
N LEU A 78 -3.57 32.19 -13.01
CA LEU A 78 -2.91 33.50 -13.19
C LEU A 78 -3.43 34.30 -14.40
N THR A 79 -3.90 33.63 -15.44
CA THR A 79 -4.44 34.28 -16.66
C THR A 79 -5.96 34.42 -16.65
N ALA A 80 -6.67 33.73 -15.76
CA ALA A 80 -8.10 33.89 -15.58
C ALA A 80 -8.40 35.26 -14.95
N LYS A 81 -9.23 36.06 -15.62
CA LYS A 81 -9.67 37.38 -15.11
C LYS A 81 -10.70 37.25 -13.99
N ASP A 82 -11.39 36.12 -13.91
CA ASP A 82 -12.45 35.86 -12.92
C ASP A 82 -11.88 35.26 -11.62
N LYS A 83 -12.09 35.97 -10.51
CA LYS A 83 -11.71 35.52 -9.16
C LYS A 83 -12.35 34.18 -8.78
N GLU A 84 -13.53 33.87 -9.30
CA GLU A 84 -14.23 32.62 -9.03
C GLU A 84 -13.56 31.42 -9.71
N ILE A 85 -13.05 31.61 -10.94
CA ILE A 85 -12.28 30.60 -11.66
C ILE A 85 -10.95 30.34 -10.95
N GLN A 86 -10.29 31.39 -10.43
CA GLN A 86 -9.07 31.25 -9.65
C GLN A 86 -9.28 30.44 -8.37
N ARG A 87 -10.39 30.65 -7.66
CA ARG A 87 -10.72 29.87 -6.45
C ARG A 87 -10.91 28.39 -6.78
N ILE A 88 -11.72 28.07 -7.79
CA ILE A 88 -11.99 26.67 -8.17
C ILE A 88 -10.69 25.97 -8.60
N ILE A 89 -9.82 26.66 -9.34
CA ILE A 89 -8.53 26.07 -9.75
C ILE A 89 -7.68 25.75 -8.52
N LYS A 90 -7.61 26.66 -7.54
CA LYS A 90 -6.84 26.43 -6.32
C LYS A 90 -7.39 25.26 -5.48
N GLU A 91 -8.70 25.14 -5.36
CA GLU A 91 -9.36 24.01 -4.67
C GLU A 91 -9.02 22.67 -5.36
N LEU A 92 -9.09 22.62 -6.69
CA LEU A 92 -8.72 21.43 -7.47
C LEU A 92 -7.23 21.09 -7.35
N GLU A 93 -6.36 22.08 -7.23
CA GLU A 93 -4.92 21.88 -7.00
C GLU A 93 -4.66 21.27 -5.63
N GLU A 94 -5.27 21.83 -4.57
CA GLU A 94 -5.17 21.31 -3.21
C GLU A 94 -5.69 19.86 -3.13
N GLU A 95 -6.83 19.57 -3.74
CA GLU A 95 -7.38 18.20 -3.84
C GLU A 95 -6.43 17.25 -4.59
N TYR A 96 -5.91 17.67 -5.74
CA TYR A 96 -4.95 16.87 -6.52
C TYR A 96 -3.67 16.57 -5.72
N TYR A 97 -3.10 17.56 -5.05
CA TYR A 97 -1.89 17.36 -4.25
C TYR A 97 -2.15 16.44 -3.06
N SER A 98 -3.29 16.59 -2.39
CA SER A 98 -3.72 15.70 -1.31
C SER A 98 -3.84 14.25 -1.79
N GLN A 99 -4.56 14.03 -2.90
CA GLN A 99 -4.74 12.69 -3.49
C GLN A 99 -3.41 12.09 -3.93
N LYS A 100 -2.55 12.88 -4.58
CA LYS A 100 -1.21 12.45 -5.01
C LYS A 100 -0.34 12.07 -3.82
N GLN A 101 -0.39 12.83 -2.72
CA GLN A 101 0.35 12.54 -1.51
C GLN A 101 -0.15 11.25 -0.86
N SER A 102 -1.47 11.06 -0.77
CA SER A 102 -2.08 9.83 -0.27
C SER A 102 -1.64 8.62 -1.08
N TYR A 103 -1.75 8.70 -2.41
CA TYR A 103 -1.33 7.64 -3.33
C TYR A 103 0.16 7.31 -3.20
N GLN A 104 1.02 8.33 -3.10
CA GLN A 104 2.47 8.12 -2.91
C GLN A 104 2.78 7.46 -1.57
N LYS A 105 2.07 7.83 -0.51
CA LYS A 105 2.20 7.23 0.81
C LYS A 105 1.83 5.75 0.77
N GLU A 106 0.65 5.42 0.23
CA GLU A 106 0.15 4.05 0.09
C GLU A 106 1.07 3.19 -0.80
N LYS A 107 1.56 3.76 -1.91
CA LYS A 107 2.55 3.10 -2.77
C LYS A 107 3.83 2.77 -1.99
N LYS A 108 4.36 3.73 -1.22
CA LYS A 108 5.58 3.55 -0.43
C LYS A 108 5.39 2.49 0.67
N GLU A 109 4.23 2.48 1.33
CA GLU A 109 3.86 1.47 2.32
C GLU A 109 3.81 0.07 1.70
N ARG A 110 3.18 -0.08 0.52
CA ARG A 110 3.19 -1.33 -0.24
C ARG A 110 4.60 -1.79 -0.60
N GLU A 111 5.43 -0.92 -1.15
CA GLU A 111 6.82 -1.25 -1.51
C GLU A 111 7.62 -1.72 -0.28
N GLN A 112 7.52 -0.98 0.82
CA GLN A 112 8.17 -1.32 2.09
C GLN A 112 7.69 -2.65 2.66
N TYR A 113 6.43 -3.00 2.42
CA TYR A 113 5.85 -4.28 2.79
C TYR A 113 6.37 -5.41 1.90
N PHE A 114 6.40 -5.27 0.58
CA PHE A 114 6.97 -6.32 -0.30
C PHE A 114 8.44 -6.58 -0.02
N GLN A 115 9.23 -5.53 0.19
CA GLN A 115 10.64 -5.67 0.57
C GLN A 115 10.80 -6.53 1.84
N LEU A 116 9.83 -6.44 2.74
CA LEU A 116 9.78 -7.21 3.98
C LEU A 116 9.58 -8.70 3.73
N TRP A 117 8.63 -9.06 2.88
CA TRP A 117 8.36 -10.45 2.50
C TRP A 117 9.51 -11.07 1.75
N ILE A 118 10.09 -10.33 0.81
CA ILE A 118 11.29 -10.77 0.10
C ILE A 118 12.40 -11.09 1.10
N HIS A 119 12.58 -10.26 2.13
CA HIS A 119 13.54 -10.54 3.19
C HIS A 119 13.17 -11.81 3.98
N GLN A 120 11.91 -11.95 4.42
CA GLN A 120 11.44 -13.13 5.15
C GLN A 120 11.57 -14.43 4.37
N ILE A 121 11.38 -14.40 3.05
CA ILE A 121 11.52 -15.56 2.17
C ILE A 121 13.00 -15.89 1.94
N LYS A 122 13.86 -14.87 1.83
CA LYS A 122 15.30 -15.08 1.65
C LYS A 122 15.95 -15.77 2.84
N THR A 123 15.59 -15.43 4.07
CA THR A 123 16.19 -16.00 5.30
C THR A 123 16.13 -17.54 5.37
N PRO A 124 14.97 -18.21 5.25
CA PRO A 124 14.88 -19.67 5.23
C PRO A 124 15.55 -20.27 3.99
N ILE A 125 15.53 -19.61 2.83
CA ILE A 125 16.28 -20.06 1.64
C ILE A 125 17.79 -20.11 1.93
N PHE A 126 18.36 -19.07 2.56
CA PHE A 126 19.76 -19.08 2.98
C PHE A 126 20.06 -20.18 4.00
N ALA A 127 19.16 -20.40 4.97
CA ALA A 127 19.29 -21.50 5.92
C ALA A 127 19.29 -22.88 5.21
N MET A 128 18.38 -23.08 4.26
CA MET A 128 18.33 -24.30 3.45
C MET A 128 19.60 -24.49 2.62
N HIS A 129 20.14 -23.43 2.00
CA HIS A 129 21.43 -23.50 1.31
C HIS A 129 22.55 -23.94 2.23
N MET A 130 22.60 -23.43 3.47
CA MET A 130 23.62 -23.80 4.45
C MET A 130 23.46 -25.23 4.97
N LEU A 131 22.23 -25.75 5.03
CA LEU A 131 21.95 -27.12 5.41
C LEU A 131 22.26 -28.13 4.28
N ASN A 132 22.43 -27.67 3.04
CA ASN A 132 22.56 -28.51 1.85
C ASN A 132 24.01 -28.95 1.52
N GLU A 133 25.01 -28.56 2.32
CA GLU A 133 26.39 -29.08 2.17
C GLU A 133 26.47 -30.52 2.71
N HIS A 134 26.23 -31.49 1.82
CA HIS A 134 26.19 -32.96 2.00
C HIS A 134 24.91 -33.53 2.65
N MET A 135 24.01 -34.03 1.78
CA MET A 135 22.71 -34.63 2.11
C MET A 135 22.79 -36.12 2.55
N GLN A 136 23.35 -36.42 3.72
CA GLN A 136 23.22 -37.78 4.29
C GLN A 136 22.53 -37.84 5.67
N ASP A 137 22.20 -36.69 6.27
CA ASP A 137 21.70 -36.64 7.65
C ASP A 137 20.17 -36.40 7.71
N GLU A 138 19.40 -37.35 8.22
CA GLU A 138 17.95 -37.25 8.42
C GLU A 138 17.56 -36.04 9.30
N LYS A 139 18.43 -35.62 10.21
CA LYS A 139 18.24 -34.42 11.03
C LYS A 139 18.21 -33.15 10.17
N ARG A 140 19.08 -33.05 9.17
CA ARG A 140 19.12 -31.91 8.23
C ARG A 140 17.89 -31.87 7.33
N LYS A 141 17.40 -33.03 6.86
CA LYS A 141 16.16 -33.10 6.08
C LYS A 141 14.95 -32.57 6.85
N LYS A 142 14.88 -32.81 8.17
CA LYS A 142 13.83 -32.22 9.03
C LYS A 142 13.96 -30.70 9.12
N GLN A 143 15.18 -30.20 9.33
CA GLN A 143 15.44 -28.76 9.38
C GLN A 143 15.09 -28.06 8.06
N ILE A 144 15.45 -28.65 6.91
CA ILE A 144 15.08 -28.12 5.58
C ILE A 144 13.56 -28.09 5.41
N ARG A 145 12.84 -29.14 5.84
CA ARG A 145 11.36 -29.16 5.80
C ARG A 145 10.74 -28.06 6.66
N ALA A 146 11.28 -27.80 7.85
CA ALA A 146 10.80 -26.71 8.70
C ALA A 146 11.04 -25.33 8.07
N GLU A 147 12.16 -25.11 7.39
CA GLU A 147 12.43 -23.87 6.67
C GLU A 147 11.55 -23.72 5.41
N LEU A 148 11.28 -24.80 4.68
CA LEU A 148 10.33 -24.81 3.55
C LEU A 148 8.92 -24.43 4.00
N PHE A 149 8.47 -25.00 5.13
CA PHE A 149 7.18 -24.67 5.74
C PHE A 149 7.06 -23.16 6.03
N LYS A 150 8.12 -22.53 6.57
CA LYS A 150 8.15 -21.08 6.78
C LYS A 150 8.03 -20.29 5.46
N ILE A 151 8.71 -20.72 4.40
CA ILE A 151 8.62 -20.09 3.07
C ILE A 151 7.16 -20.12 2.58
N GLU A 152 6.50 -21.28 2.65
CA GLU A 152 5.10 -21.43 2.21
C GLU A 152 4.16 -20.51 2.98
N ARG A 153 4.33 -20.38 4.30
CA ARG A 153 3.54 -19.44 5.10
C ARG A 153 3.80 -17.99 4.69
N TYR A 154 5.06 -17.62 4.48
CA TYR A 154 5.44 -16.26 4.10
C TYR A 154 4.97 -15.88 2.69
N THR A 155 5.01 -16.80 1.74
CA THR A 155 4.50 -16.55 0.38
C THR A 155 2.97 -16.43 0.38
N GLN A 156 2.27 -17.31 1.10
CA GLN A 156 0.81 -17.24 1.24
C GLN A 156 0.36 -15.91 1.86
N MET A 157 1.09 -15.44 2.86
CA MET A 157 0.90 -14.13 3.48
C MET A 157 1.14 -12.95 2.53
N ALA A 158 2.25 -12.97 1.80
CA ALA A 158 2.59 -11.92 0.85
C ALA A 158 1.52 -11.77 -0.24
N LEU A 159 0.98 -12.89 -0.73
CA LEU A 159 -0.14 -12.92 -1.67
C LEU A 159 -1.44 -12.40 -1.05
N SER A 160 -1.68 -12.73 0.22
CA SER A 160 -2.89 -12.32 0.94
C SER A 160 -2.93 -10.81 1.19
N TYR A 161 -1.77 -10.18 1.37
CA TYR A 161 -1.71 -8.75 1.61
C TYR A 161 -2.01 -7.89 0.37
N GLN A 162 -1.74 -8.41 -0.84
CA GLN A 162 -2.08 -7.68 -2.07
C GLN A 162 -3.55 -7.34 -2.18
N ARG A 163 -4.39 -8.10 -1.47
CA ARG A 163 -5.84 -7.97 -1.48
C ARG A 163 -6.38 -7.44 -0.16
N ILE A 164 -5.51 -7.01 0.75
CA ILE A 164 -5.90 -6.75 2.11
C ILE A 164 -6.89 -5.59 2.22
N ASP A 165 -6.86 -4.64 1.28
CA ASP A 165 -7.80 -3.52 1.27
C ASP A 165 -9.18 -3.90 0.69
N ASP A 166 -9.29 -5.03 -0.03
CA ASP A 166 -10.53 -5.48 -0.71
C ASP A 166 -11.13 -6.79 -0.13
N ASP A 167 -10.36 -7.63 0.58
CA ASP A 167 -10.71 -9.01 0.97
C ASP A 167 -10.81 -9.24 2.51
N TYR A 168 -11.02 -8.21 3.35
CA TYR A 168 -11.33 -8.46 4.77
C TYR A 168 -12.73 -9.03 4.91
N ILE A 169 -12.82 -10.32 5.25
CA ILE A 169 -14.11 -10.97 5.51
C ILE A 169 -14.28 -11.04 7.01
N MET A 170 -14.88 -9.99 7.56
CA MET A 170 -15.27 -10.00 8.96
C MET A 170 -16.48 -10.93 9.14
N GLU A 171 -16.25 -12.04 9.83
CA GLU A 171 -17.24 -13.07 10.07
C GLU A 171 -17.29 -13.45 11.55
N LYS A 172 -18.41 -14.06 11.95
CA LYS A 172 -18.56 -14.60 13.30
C LYS A 172 -17.81 -15.92 13.37
N CYS A 173 -16.85 -16.02 14.29
CA CYS A 173 -15.97 -17.18 14.44
C CYS A 173 -15.82 -17.60 15.90
N CYS A 174 -15.65 -18.90 16.14
CA CYS A 174 -15.23 -19.42 17.44
C CYS A 174 -13.70 -19.33 17.57
N LEU A 175 -13.24 -18.67 18.63
CA LEU A 175 -11.83 -18.35 18.85
C LEU A 175 -10.96 -19.59 19.02
N HIS A 176 -11.41 -20.57 19.81
CA HIS A 176 -10.73 -21.84 20.03
C HIS A 176 -10.54 -22.62 18.73
N THR A 177 -11.46 -22.52 17.76
CA THR A 177 -11.34 -23.22 16.47
C THR A 177 -10.17 -22.66 15.66
N ILE A 178 -10.01 -21.33 15.68
CA ILE A 178 -8.88 -20.64 15.02
C ILE A 178 -7.57 -21.04 15.69
N VAL A 179 -7.54 -21.04 17.03
CA VAL A 179 -6.35 -21.43 17.79
C VAL A 179 -6.00 -22.90 17.58
N GLN A 180 -6.98 -23.80 17.54
CA GLN A 180 -6.76 -25.22 17.23
C GLN A 180 -6.19 -25.43 15.83
N GLU A 181 -6.62 -24.65 14.84
CA GLU A 181 -6.06 -24.68 13.49
C GLU A 181 -4.57 -24.31 13.48
N ALA A 182 -4.20 -23.24 14.18
CA ALA A 182 -2.81 -22.83 14.34
C ALA A 182 -1.98 -23.88 15.12
N LEU A 183 -2.53 -24.44 16.20
CA LEU A 183 -1.87 -25.48 17.00
C LEU A 183 -1.64 -26.77 16.19
N ARG A 184 -2.62 -27.20 15.39
CA ARG A 184 -2.46 -28.35 14.49
C ARG A 184 -1.33 -28.13 13.48
N THR A 185 -1.27 -26.93 12.92
CA THR A 185 -0.25 -26.52 11.96
C THR A 185 1.17 -26.59 12.56
N TYR A 186 1.34 -26.21 13.83
CA TYR A 186 2.62 -26.21 14.53
C TYR A 186 2.92 -27.50 15.33
N SER A 187 1.99 -28.47 15.34
CA SER A 187 2.10 -29.70 16.15
C SER A 187 3.41 -30.47 15.95
N THR A 188 3.88 -30.59 14.71
CA THR A 188 5.15 -31.25 14.39
C THR A 188 6.34 -30.56 15.07
N LEU A 189 6.34 -29.22 15.15
CA LEU A 189 7.42 -28.45 15.76
C LEU A 189 7.45 -28.61 17.29
N PHE A 190 6.27 -28.72 17.93
CA PHE A 190 6.17 -29.05 19.36
C PHE A 190 6.79 -30.43 19.65
N ILE A 191 6.46 -31.44 18.85
CA ILE A 191 6.98 -32.80 18.99
C ILE A 191 8.49 -32.83 18.75
N GLU A 192 8.98 -32.18 17.70
CA GLU A 192 10.40 -32.15 17.37
C GLU A 192 11.27 -31.47 18.43
N LYS A 193 10.73 -30.46 19.13
CA LYS A 193 11.40 -29.81 20.27
C LYS A 193 11.14 -30.47 21.62
N GLY A 194 10.16 -31.37 21.73
CA GLY A 194 9.76 -31.98 23.00
C GLY A 194 9.14 -30.98 23.98
N LEU A 195 8.37 -30.00 23.48
CA LEU A 195 7.67 -29.02 24.30
C LEU A 195 6.28 -29.54 24.71
N CYS A 196 5.85 -29.21 25.92
CA CYS A 196 4.50 -29.48 26.37
C CYS A 196 3.55 -28.37 25.92
N LEU A 197 2.31 -28.74 25.55
CA LEU A 197 1.25 -27.81 25.22
C LEU A 197 0.12 -27.98 26.24
N ASP A 198 -0.23 -26.90 26.91
CA ASP A 198 -1.39 -26.83 27.80
C ASP A 198 -2.43 -25.90 27.17
N PHE A 199 -3.47 -26.49 26.58
CA PHE A 199 -4.52 -25.77 25.89
C PHE A 199 -5.85 -25.89 26.64
N SER A 200 -6.45 -24.75 26.98
CA SER A 200 -7.83 -24.72 27.47
C SER A 200 -8.64 -23.58 26.83
N TYR A 201 -9.95 -23.79 26.77
CA TYR A 201 -10.87 -22.84 26.18
C TYR A 201 -12.20 -22.84 26.95
N ASP A 202 -12.87 -21.70 26.95
CA ASP A 202 -14.26 -21.56 27.39
C ASP A 202 -15.22 -21.86 26.23
N GLU A 203 -16.43 -22.35 26.51
CA GLU A 203 -17.45 -22.65 25.48
C GLU A 203 -18.02 -21.40 24.81
N ASP A 204 -17.89 -20.22 25.45
CA ASP A 204 -18.56 -18.98 25.06
C ASP A 204 -17.57 -17.98 24.43
N ASP A 205 -16.88 -18.38 23.37
CA ASP A 205 -15.72 -17.68 22.77
C ASP A 205 -15.95 -17.17 21.34
N GLU A 206 -17.19 -16.84 21.00
CA GLU A 206 -17.55 -16.27 19.70
C GLU A 206 -17.09 -14.81 19.57
N ILE A 207 -16.42 -14.50 18.46
CA ILE A 207 -15.89 -13.18 18.13
C ILE A 207 -16.22 -12.79 16.68
N TYR A 208 -16.09 -11.50 16.35
CA TYR A 208 -16.24 -10.99 14.99
C TYR A 208 -14.87 -10.53 14.46
N THR A 209 -14.31 -11.30 13.53
CA THR A 209 -12.94 -11.07 13.02
C THR A 209 -12.79 -11.64 11.61
N ASP A 210 -11.70 -11.28 10.95
CA ASP A 210 -11.19 -12.05 9.84
C ASP A 210 -10.43 -13.28 10.37
N ARG A 211 -10.97 -14.48 10.09
CA ARG A 211 -10.44 -15.76 10.55
C ARG A 211 -9.00 -15.98 10.11
N LYS A 212 -8.68 -15.66 8.85
CA LYS A 212 -7.39 -15.94 8.23
C LYS A 212 -6.29 -15.08 8.83
N TRP A 213 -6.56 -13.79 8.99
CA TRP A 213 -5.61 -12.85 9.58
C TRP A 213 -5.39 -13.09 11.07
N LEU A 214 -6.45 -13.41 11.83
CA LEU A 214 -6.27 -13.79 13.24
C LEU A 214 -5.51 -15.10 13.40
N CYS A 215 -5.78 -16.11 12.57
CA CYS A 215 -5.02 -17.37 12.55
C CYS A 215 -3.52 -17.08 12.34
N PHE A 216 -3.18 -16.23 11.39
CA PHE A 216 -1.79 -15.85 11.16
C PHE A 216 -1.15 -15.13 12.36
N VAL A 217 -1.86 -14.23 13.03
CA VAL A 217 -1.38 -13.58 14.26
C VAL A 217 -1.04 -14.63 15.31
N ILE A 218 -1.94 -15.59 15.54
CA ILE A 218 -1.74 -16.69 16.50
C ILE A 218 -0.52 -17.53 16.11
N GLU A 219 -0.36 -17.88 14.83
CA GLU A 219 0.81 -18.62 14.35
C GLU A 219 2.13 -17.87 14.57
N GLN A 220 2.17 -16.54 14.39
CA GLN A 220 3.38 -15.76 14.68
C GLN A 220 3.73 -15.77 16.16
N LEU A 221 2.72 -15.74 17.04
CA LEU A 221 2.92 -15.83 18.47
C LEU A 221 3.38 -17.24 18.88
N LEU A 222 2.80 -18.29 18.30
CA LEU A 222 3.24 -19.67 18.51
C LEU A 222 4.66 -19.92 18.01
N ASP A 223 5.03 -19.41 16.82
CA ASP A 223 6.40 -19.53 16.31
C ASP A 223 7.41 -18.90 17.26
N ASN A 224 7.09 -17.72 17.81
CA ASN A 224 7.92 -17.07 18.82
C ASN A 224 8.02 -17.92 20.10
N ALA A 225 6.89 -18.35 20.66
CA ALA A 225 6.86 -19.18 21.86
C ALA A 225 7.70 -20.46 21.69
N ILE A 226 7.47 -21.20 20.60
CA ILE A 226 8.21 -22.43 20.28
C ILE A 226 9.70 -22.14 20.09
N LYS A 227 10.05 -21.05 19.41
CA LYS A 227 11.44 -20.68 19.12
C LYS A 227 12.24 -20.32 20.37
N TYR A 228 11.63 -19.55 21.28
CA TYR A 228 12.31 -19.01 22.47
C TYR A 228 12.22 -19.90 23.70
N THR A 229 11.36 -20.93 23.69
CA THR A 229 11.34 -21.99 24.70
C THR A 229 12.27 -23.14 24.30
N GLN A 230 13.14 -23.54 25.23
CA GLN A 230 14.03 -24.69 25.06
C GLN A 230 13.43 -25.94 25.68
N HIS A 231 12.93 -25.83 26.91
CA HIS A 231 12.24 -26.87 27.66
C HIS A 231 11.10 -26.20 28.45
N GLY A 232 10.02 -26.93 28.70
CA GLY A 232 8.88 -26.42 29.45
C GLY A 232 7.57 -26.53 28.68
N THR A 233 6.61 -25.74 29.14
CA THR A 233 5.23 -25.73 28.65
C THR A 233 4.92 -24.40 27.96
N ILE A 234 4.11 -24.47 26.90
CA ILE A 234 3.44 -23.32 26.32
C ILE A 234 1.97 -23.42 26.69
N HIS A 235 1.47 -22.42 27.42
CA HIS A 235 0.09 -22.33 27.85
C HIS A 235 -0.70 -21.48 26.85
N VAL A 236 -1.79 -22.04 26.33
CA VAL A 236 -2.70 -21.35 25.41
C VAL A 236 -4.09 -21.36 26.02
N ARG A 237 -4.59 -20.17 26.34
CA ARG A 237 -5.91 -19.99 26.97
C ARG A 237 -6.80 -19.18 26.03
N CYS A 238 -7.98 -19.69 25.75
CA CYS A 238 -9.03 -18.97 25.02
C CYS A 238 -10.19 -18.72 25.95
N SER A 239 -10.58 -17.45 26.06
CA SER A 239 -11.78 -17.05 26.78
C SER A 239 -12.61 -16.13 25.88
N LYS A 240 -13.80 -15.78 26.36
CA LYS A 240 -14.72 -14.86 25.67
C LYS A 240 -14.12 -13.51 25.28
N ASP A 241 -13.12 -13.04 26.02
CA ASP A 241 -12.54 -11.70 25.88
C ASP A 241 -11.05 -11.71 25.54
N GLU A 242 -10.38 -12.86 25.67
CA GLU A 242 -8.92 -12.94 25.62
C GLU A 242 -8.45 -14.25 25.00
N VAL A 243 -7.52 -14.17 24.04
CA VAL A 243 -6.56 -15.26 23.75
C VAL A 243 -5.23 -14.90 24.38
N SER A 244 -4.70 -15.79 25.21
CA SER A 244 -3.34 -15.63 25.72
C SER A 244 -2.45 -16.80 25.34
N ILE A 245 -1.23 -16.49 24.92
CA ILE A 245 -0.16 -17.46 24.67
C ILE A 245 0.98 -17.09 25.61
N GLU A 246 1.31 -18.02 26.50
CA GLU A 246 2.34 -17.87 27.51
C GLU A 246 3.40 -18.95 27.35
N ASP A 247 4.65 -18.54 27.26
CA ASP A 247 5.81 -19.43 27.13
C ASP A 247 6.72 -19.33 28.34
N GLU A 248 7.31 -20.45 28.75
CA GLU A 248 8.33 -20.54 29.80
C GLU A 248 9.77 -20.33 29.25
N GLY A 249 9.89 -19.54 28.17
CA GLY A 249 11.16 -19.32 27.48
C GLY A 249 12.10 -18.34 28.18
N CYS A 250 13.09 -17.84 27.42
CA CYS A 250 14.08 -16.91 27.96
C CYS A 250 13.53 -15.53 28.35
N GLY A 251 12.28 -15.23 28.01
CA GLY A 251 11.67 -13.92 28.21
C GLY A 251 12.36 -12.79 27.43
N ILE A 252 11.93 -11.56 27.70
CA ILE A 252 12.35 -10.33 27.03
C ILE A 252 12.76 -9.33 28.11
N ALA A 253 13.88 -8.64 27.91
CA ALA A 253 14.31 -7.57 28.80
C ALA A 253 13.32 -6.40 28.76
N SER A 254 13.07 -5.75 29.89
CA SER A 254 12.11 -4.64 30.01
C SER A 254 12.40 -3.49 29.02
N GLU A 255 13.68 -3.20 28.80
CA GLU A 255 14.17 -2.20 27.85
C GLU A 255 13.78 -2.52 26.39
N ASP A 256 13.64 -3.81 26.05
CA ASP A 256 13.35 -4.28 24.70
C ASP A 256 11.83 -4.33 24.40
N ILE A 257 10.95 -4.35 25.42
CA ILE A 257 9.49 -4.57 25.25
C ILE A 257 8.83 -3.58 24.29
N VAL A 258 9.28 -2.31 24.29
CA VAL A 258 8.73 -1.30 23.37
C VAL A 258 9.31 -1.46 21.96
N LEU A 259 10.57 -1.87 21.86
CA LEU A 259 11.32 -1.93 20.60
C LEU A 259 11.00 -3.18 19.79
N ILE A 260 10.66 -4.31 20.42
CA ILE A 260 10.31 -5.57 19.73
C ILE A 260 9.08 -5.46 18.81
N LYS A 261 8.26 -4.41 18.98
CA LYS A 261 7.12 -4.11 18.10
C LYS A 261 7.53 -3.35 16.85
N GLN A 262 8.77 -2.85 16.78
CA GLN A 262 9.29 -2.10 15.65
C GLN A 262 9.81 -3.01 14.55
N LYS A 263 9.68 -2.54 13.31
CA LYS A 263 10.13 -3.24 12.10
C LYS A 263 11.61 -3.61 12.19
N GLY A 264 11.92 -4.90 12.08
CA GLY A 264 13.28 -5.42 12.00
C GLY A 264 14.04 -5.41 13.32
N TYR A 265 13.39 -5.09 14.43
CA TYR A 265 14.06 -5.10 15.72
C TYR A 265 14.27 -6.54 16.20
N THR A 266 15.50 -6.84 16.55
CA THR A 266 15.86 -8.11 17.19
C THR A 266 16.63 -7.77 18.47
N GLY A 267 16.13 -8.23 19.62
CA GLY A 267 16.85 -8.09 20.89
C GLY A 267 18.20 -8.82 20.84
N LYS A 268 19.05 -8.62 21.86
CA LYS A 268 20.42 -9.20 21.91
C LYS A 268 20.44 -10.69 21.58
N LEU A 269 19.53 -11.47 22.18
CA LEU A 269 19.43 -12.92 21.97
C LEU A 269 19.00 -13.32 20.55
N GLY A 270 18.20 -12.48 19.87
CA GLY A 270 17.79 -12.69 18.49
C GLY A 270 18.96 -12.53 17.51
N ARG A 271 19.86 -11.57 17.78
CA ARG A 271 21.08 -11.33 16.99
C ARG A 271 22.08 -12.47 17.15
N GLU A 272 22.26 -12.98 18.37
CA GLU A 272 23.16 -14.10 18.65
C GLU A 272 22.72 -15.40 17.98
N LYS A 273 21.40 -15.69 17.99
CA LYS A 273 20.87 -16.92 17.36
C LYS A 273 20.76 -16.86 15.83
N LYS A 274 21.01 -15.71 15.18
CA LYS A 274 20.91 -15.47 13.71
C LYS A 274 19.61 -15.95 13.02
N GLN A 275 18.59 -16.30 13.80
CA GLN A 275 17.32 -16.87 13.32
C GLN A 275 16.16 -15.88 13.44
N ALA A 276 16.40 -14.66 13.95
CA ALA A 276 15.36 -13.65 14.14
C ALA A 276 15.49 -12.58 13.07
N THR A 277 14.42 -12.35 12.33
CA THR A 277 14.31 -11.26 11.35
C THR A 277 13.72 -9.99 11.97
N GLY A 278 13.15 -10.08 13.18
CA GLY A 278 12.51 -8.96 13.87
C GLY A 278 11.16 -8.55 13.29
N MET A 279 10.53 -9.46 12.53
CA MET A 279 9.33 -9.14 11.76
C MET A 279 8.03 -9.72 12.27
N GLY A 280 8.06 -10.82 13.02
CA GLY A 280 6.84 -11.49 13.49
C GLY A 280 5.95 -10.58 14.33
N LEU A 281 6.50 -9.97 15.39
CA LEU A 281 5.75 -9.07 16.28
C LEU A 281 5.35 -7.75 15.62
N TYR A 282 6.11 -7.30 14.61
CA TYR A 282 5.69 -6.17 13.78
C TYR A 282 4.43 -6.53 12.97
N PHE A 283 4.37 -7.72 12.36
CA PHE A 283 3.15 -8.15 11.67
C PHE A 283 1.97 -8.33 12.62
N VAL A 284 2.20 -8.88 13.81
CA VAL A 284 1.17 -8.96 14.85
C VAL A 284 0.60 -7.57 15.12
N LYS A 285 1.46 -6.55 15.29
CA LYS A 285 1.05 -5.17 15.48
C LYS A 285 0.19 -4.66 14.33
N GLU A 286 0.69 -4.73 13.09
CA GLU A 286 0.01 -4.18 11.91
C GLU A 286 -1.35 -4.85 11.65
N ILE A 287 -1.43 -6.18 11.83
CA ILE A 287 -2.68 -6.92 11.61
C ILE A 287 -3.67 -6.64 12.73
N CYS A 288 -3.23 -6.62 13.99
CA CYS A 288 -4.09 -6.29 15.12
C CYS A 288 -4.65 -4.86 15.01
N GLU A 289 -3.85 -3.89 14.56
CA GLU A 289 -4.31 -2.51 14.32
C GLU A 289 -5.42 -2.46 13.26
N ARG A 290 -5.29 -3.23 12.18
CA ARG A 290 -6.31 -3.30 11.11
C ARG A 290 -7.58 -4.06 11.52
N LEU A 291 -7.44 -5.12 12.30
CA LEU A 291 -8.58 -5.88 12.84
C LEU A 291 -9.21 -5.22 14.07
N HIS A 292 -8.70 -4.07 14.51
CA HIS A 292 -9.08 -3.40 15.76
C HIS A 292 -8.97 -4.28 17.01
N ILE A 293 -8.05 -5.25 16.99
CA ILE A 293 -7.77 -6.15 18.10
C ILE A 293 -6.73 -5.48 19.00
N LYS A 294 -7.08 -5.27 20.27
CA LYS A 294 -6.09 -4.80 21.25
C LYS A 294 -5.19 -5.96 21.63
N TRP A 295 -3.92 -5.67 21.90
CA TRP A 295 -2.99 -6.70 22.34
C TRP A 295 -1.94 -6.16 23.30
N GLN A 296 -1.47 -7.03 24.19
CA GLN A 296 -0.50 -6.72 25.23
C GLN A 296 0.59 -7.78 25.29
N ILE A 297 1.79 -7.36 25.68
CA ILE A 297 2.92 -8.24 25.99
C ILE A 297 3.31 -7.97 27.43
N SER A 298 3.39 -9.03 28.23
CA SER A 298 4.05 -9.06 29.52
C SER A 298 5.20 -10.07 29.44
N SER A 299 6.39 -9.68 29.87
CA SER A 299 7.54 -10.58 29.84
C SER A 299 8.50 -10.25 30.95
N GLN A 300 9.13 -11.30 31.48
CA GLN A 300 10.20 -11.17 32.45
C GLN A 300 11.38 -12.00 31.99
N TRP A 301 12.57 -11.39 31.99
CA TRP A 301 13.81 -12.06 31.63
C TRP A 301 13.99 -13.36 32.41
N GLN A 302 14.31 -14.45 31.69
CA GLN A 302 14.47 -15.82 32.18
C GLN A 302 13.22 -16.49 32.79
N HIS A 303 12.04 -15.85 32.72
CA HIS A 303 10.81 -16.40 33.27
C HIS A 303 9.74 -16.65 32.20
N GLY A 304 9.85 -16.03 31.02
CA GLY A 304 8.94 -16.27 29.91
C GLY A 304 8.29 -15.02 29.34
N THR A 305 7.36 -15.24 28.41
CA THR A 305 6.58 -14.18 27.77
C THR A 305 5.12 -14.58 27.69
N LYS A 306 4.23 -13.67 28.07
CA LYS A 306 2.79 -13.77 27.86
C LYS A 306 2.34 -12.71 26.87
N VAL A 307 1.69 -13.13 25.81
CA VAL A 307 1.01 -12.26 24.84
C VAL A 307 -0.49 -12.48 24.93
N SER A 308 -1.23 -11.40 25.14
CA SER A 308 -2.70 -11.41 25.24
C SER A 308 -3.31 -10.60 24.11
N LEU A 309 -4.28 -11.19 23.41
CA LEU A 309 -5.10 -10.57 22.36
C LEU A 309 -6.53 -10.40 22.88
N TYR A 310 -7.15 -9.26 22.59
CA TYR A 310 -8.52 -8.91 23.00
C TYR A 310 -9.37 -8.65 21.74
N PRO A 311 -9.98 -9.69 21.14
CA PRO A 311 -10.79 -9.57 19.94
C PRO A 311 -12.13 -8.87 20.20
N VAL A 312 -12.75 -8.35 19.13
CA VAL A 312 -14.04 -7.64 19.24
C VAL A 312 -15.21 -8.62 19.16
N LYS A 313 -16.23 -8.41 20.01
CA LYS A 313 -17.43 -9.27 20.12
C LYS A 313 -18.52 -8.97 19.10
N GLU A 314 -18.63 -7.71 18.69
CA GLU A 314 -19.68 -7.23 17.81
C GLU A 314 -19.07 -6.56 16.59
N ARG A 315 -19.78 -6.58 15.47
CA ARG A 315 -19.42 -5.80 14.29
C ARG A 315 -19.40 -4.33 14.69
N LEU A 316 -18.21 -3.75 14.81
CA LEU A 316 -18.06 -2.30 14.88
C LEU A 316 -18.72 -1.76 13.61
N MET A 317 -19.89 -1.13 13.75
CA MET A 317 -20.45 -0.36 12.65
C MET A 317 -19.51 0.82 12.45
N ASP A 318 -18.91 0.89 11.25
CA ASP A 318 -18.02 1.95 10.83
C ASP A 318 -18.57 3.32 11.27
N ARG A 319 -17.74 4.08 11.98
CA ARG A 319 -17.94 5.52 12.20
C ARG A 319 -17.07 6.30 11.25
#